data_AF-A0A4V2NTW5-F1
#
_entry.id   AF-A0A4V2NTW5-F1
#
_cell.length_a   1.000
_cell.length_b   1.000
_cell.length_c   1.000
_cell.angle_alpha   90.00
_cell.angle_beta   90.00
_cell.angle_gamma   90.00
#
_symmetry.space_group_name_H-M   'P 1'
#
loop_
_entity.id
_entity.type
_entity.pdbx_description
1 polymer ?
#
loop_
_entity_poly.entity_id
_entity_poly.type
_entity_poly.pdbx_seq_one_letter_code
_entity_poly.pdbx_strand_id
1 'polypeptide(L)'
;MLFMIFGVIAIVATLINLYMYRVGKDYKLAMAIGLSFTALTLCAEYSLVSVWVEVEDWAALMDVVPGMERALWFLTIVSILLNIVPILLERKGKK
;
A
#
# COMPACT_ATOMS: atom_id res chain seq x y z
N MET A 1 6.98 4.74 13.13
CA MET A 1 6.74 5.83 12.14
C MET A 1 7.03 5.40 10.69
N LEU A 2 7.93 4.44 10.46
CA LEU A 2 8.37 4.02 9.12
C LEU A 2 7.23 3.58 8.18
N PHE A 3 6.22 2.88 8.69
CA PHE A 3 5.07 2.45 7.89
C PHE A 3 4.33 3.62 7.21
N MET A 4 4.20 4.78 7.87
CA MET A 4 3.56 5.96 7.28
C MET A 4 4.37 6.51 6.10
N ILE A 5 5.70 6.51 6.22
CA ILE A 5 6.59 6.97 5.14
C ILE A 5 6.43 6.06 3.92
N PHE A 6 6.44 4.74 4.12
CA PHE A 6 6.20 3.79 3.04
C PHE A 6 4.80 3.93 2.44
N GLY A 7 3.78 4.18 3.27
CA GLY A 7 2.41 4.40 2.80
C GLY A 7 2.30 5.63 1.90
N VAL A 8 2.95 6.74 2.26
CA VAL A 8 2.98 7.95 1.43
C VAL A 8 3.67 7.69 0.09
N ILE A 9 4.81 6.98 0.10
CA ILE A 9 5.51 6.61 -1.15
C ILE A 9 4.61 5.72 -2.02
N ALA A 10 3.91 4.76 -1.43
CA ALA A 10 2.96 3.90 -2.14
C ALA A 10 1.84 4.73 -2.80
N ILE A 11 1.27 5.69 -2.09
CA ILE A 11 0.22 6.59 -2.62
C ILE A 11 0.76 7.40 -3.80
N VAL A 12 1.91 8.06 -3.63
CA VAL A 12 2.51 8.89 -4.68
C VAL A 12 2.82 8.06 -5.93
N ALA A 13 3.42 6.88 -5.75
CA ALA A 13 3.71 5.97 -6.86
C ALA A 13 2.44 5.48 -7.56
N THR A 14 1.37 5.22 -6.81
CA THR A 14 0.06 4.83 -7.36
C THR A 14 -0.55 5.96 -8.21
N LEU A 15 -0.47 7.21 -7.75
CA LEU A 15 -0.93 8.37 -8.53
C LEU A 15 -0.11 8.55 -9.81
N ILE A 16 1.22 8.40 -9.72
CA ILE A 16 2.11 8.45 -10.90
C ILE A 16 1.76 7.33 -11.88
N ASN A 17 1.54 6.10 -11.42
CA ASN A 17 1.08 4.97 -12.23
C ASN A 17 -0.18 5.33 -13.05
N LEU A 18 -1.22 5.79 -12.37
CA LEU A 18 -2.49 6.17 -13.02
C LEU A 18 -2.31 7.34 -14.00
N TYR A 19 -1.48 8.33 -13.66
CA TYR A 19 -1.18 9.45 -14.54
C TYR A 19 -0.42 9.00 -15.79
N MET A 20 0.61 8.18 -15.64
CA MET A 20 1.41 7.64 -16.76
C MET A 20 0.54 6.84 -17.73
N TYR A 21 -0.34 5.99 -17.21
CA TYR A 21 -1.32 5.28 -18.03
C TYR A 21 -2.20 6.25 -18.83
N ARG A 22 -2.74 7.29 -18.19
CA ARG A 22 -3.60 8.29 -18.83
C ARG A 22 -2.91 9.03 -19.99
N VAL A 23 -1.61 9.31 -19.87
CA VAL A 23 -0.82 9.99 -20.92
C VAL A 23 -0.16 9.02 -21.91
N GLY A 24 -0.49 7.73 -21.85
CA GLY A 24 0.03 6.70 -22.76
C GLY A 24 1.50 6.34 -22.55
N LYS A 25 2.07 6.62 -21.36
CA LYS A 25 3.45 6.25 -20.99
C LYS A 25 3.47 4.92 -20.23
N ASP A 26 4.63 4.26 -20.21
CA ASP A 26 4.80 2.99 -19.50
C ASP A 26 4.71 3.16 -17.98
N TYR A 27 3.60 2.72 -17.39
CA TYR A 27 3.28 2.89 -15.97
C TYR A 27 3.81 1.75 -15.08
N LYS A 28 4.33 0.66 -15.67
CA LYS A 28 4.62 -0.60 -14.94
C LYS A 28 5.64 -0.45 -13.82
N LEU A 29 6.63 0.42 -14.00
CA LEU A 29 7.62 0.69 -12.95
C LEU A 29 6.97 1.42 -11.76
N ALA A 30 6.17 2.46 -12.01
CA ALA A 30 5.45 3.18 -10.97
C ALA A 30 4.45 2.26 -10.25
N MET A 31 3.79 1.37 -10.98
CA MET A 31 2.94 0.32 -10.43
C MET A 31 3.71 -0.63 -9.50
N ALA A 32 4.87 -1.13 -9.94
CA ALA A 32 5.70 -2.02 -9.14
C ALA A 32 6.16 -1.34 -7.85
N ILE A 33 6.60 -0.08 -7.93
CA ILE A 33 6.95 0.72 -6.75
C ILE A 33 5.73 0.88 -5.82
N GLY A 34 4.56 1.23 -6.34
CA GLY A 34 3.33 1.37 -5.54
C GLY A 34 2.97 0.11 -4.75
N LEU A 35 3.01 -1.05 -5.41
CA LEU A 35 2.74 -2.34 -4.77
C LEU A 35 3.84 -2.75 -3.78
N SER A 36 5.12 -2.58 -4.14
CA SER A 36 6.25 -2.88 -3.24
C SER A 36 6.20 -2.05 -1.96
N PHE A 37 5.92 -0.75 -2.06
CA PHE A 37 5.82 0.11 -0.88
C PHE A 37 4.54 -0.13 -0.08
N THR A 38 3.46 -0.61 -0.71
CA THR A 38 2.28 -1.13 0.02
C THR A 38 2.67 -2.33 0.88
N ALA A 39 3.42 -3.29 0.32
CA ALA A 39 3.92 -4.44 1.07
C ALA A 39 4.88 -4.04 2.20
N LEU A 40 5.83 -3.13 1.93
CA LEU A 40 6.75 -2.61 2.94
C LEU A 40 6.02 -1.86 4.06
N THR A 41 4.90 -1.19 3.77
CA THR A 41 4.05 -0.56 4.79
C THR A 41 3.52 -1.60 5.77
N LEU A 42 2.99 -2.71 5.27
CA LEU A 42 2.50 -3.82 6.11
C LEU A 42 3.63 -4.46 6.91
N CYS A 43 4.80 -4.70 6.29
CA CYS A 43 5.95 -5.25 7.03
C CYS A 43 6.43 -4.31 8.14
N ALA A 44 6.48 -3.00 7.88
CA ALA A 44 6.90 -2.01 8.87
C ALA A 44 5.88 -1.83 10.00
N GLU A 45 4.58 -1.98 9.72
CA GLU A 45 3.56 -2.00 10.77
C GLU A 45 3.63 -3.30 11.58
N TYR A 46 3.81 -4.45 10.94
CA TYR A 46 4.01 -5.71 11.65
C TYR A 46 5.24 -5.66 12.58
N SER A 47 6.33 -5.04 12.14
CA SER A 47 7.50 -4.79 13.01
C SER A 47 7.16 -3.89 14.20
N LEU A 48 6.27 -2.90 14.05
CA LEU A 48 5.82 -2.07 15.17
C LEU A 48 5.02 -2.88 16.18
N VAL A 49 4.10 -3.75 15.71
CA VAL A 49 3.34 -4.65 16.57
C VAL A 49 4.26 -5.63 17.30
N SER A 50 5.29 -6.16 16.63
CA SER A 50 6.30 -7.02 17.25
C SER A 50 7.02 -6.32 18.42
N VAL A 51 7.39 -5.05 18.25
CA VAL A 51 8.03 -4.27 19.33
C VAL A 51 7.10 -4.13 20.54
N TRP A 52 5.80 -3.86 20.34
CA TRP A 52 4.84 -3.80 21.44
C TRP A 52 4.66 -5.13 22.16
N VAL A 53 4.70 -6.25 21.43
CA VAL A 53 4.69 -7.60 22.04
C VAL A 53 5.95 -7.83 22.86
N GLU A 54 7.14 -7.48 22.34
CA GLU A 54 8.43 -7.67 23.02
C GLU A 54 8.54 -6.88 24.34
N VAL A 55 7.96 -5.68 24.40
CA VAL A 55 7.96 -4.85 25.62
C VAL A 55 6.69 -5.02 26.47
N GLU A 56 5.84 -6.00 26.13
CA GLU A 56 4.59 -6.33 26.84
C GLU A 56 3.59 -5.15 26.95
N ASP A 57 3.55 -4.27 25.94
CA ASP A 57 2.60 -3.14 25.88
C ASP A 57 1.23 -3.61 25.37
N TRP A 58 0.56 -4.43 26.18
CA TRP A 58 -0.77 -4.97 25.87
C TRP A 58 -1.83 -3.89 25.71
N ALA A 59 -1.68 -2.76 26.43
CA ALA A 59 -2.59 -1.63 26.33
C ALA A 59 -2.55 -1.02 24.93
N ALA A 60 -1.35 -0.75 24.39
CA ALA A 60 -1.21 -0.26 23.02
C ALA A 60 -1.72 -1.27 21.99
N LEU A 61 -1.48 -2.57 22.21
CA LEU A 61 -1.99 -3.62 21.33
C LEU A 61 -3.53 -3.62 21.28
N MET A 62 -4.20 -3.52 22.43
CA MET A 62 -5.67 -3.54 22.49
C MET A 62 -6.32 -2.25 21.96
N ASP A 63 -5.69 -1.09 22.19
CA ASP A 63 -6.27 0.20 21.82
C ASP A 63 -6.02 0.54 20.33
N VAL A 64 -4.82 0.26 19.81
CA VAL A 64 -4.38 0.74 18.49
C VAL A 64 -4.54 -0.31 17.38
N VAL A 65 -4.12 -1.55 17.61
CA VAL A 65 -3.99 -2.57 16.55
C VAL A 65 -5.33 -2.88 15.86
N PRO A 66 -6.47 -3.04 16.56
CA PRO A 66 -7.74 -3.34 15.89
C PRO A 66 -8.23 -2.21 14.97
N GLY A 67 -7.92 -0.95 15.28
CA GLY A 67 -8.23 0.18 14.41
C GLY A 67 -7.31 0.22 13.19
N MET A 68 -6.01 0.05 13.45
CA MET A 68 -4.96 0.10 12.43
C MET A 68 -5.08 -1.04 11.42
N GLU A 69 -5.35 -2.26 11.86
CA GLU A 69 -5.54 -3.45 11.01
C GLU A 69 -6.66 -3.25 10.00
N ARG A 70 -7.84 -2.79 10.44
CA ARG A 70 -8.99 -2.51 9.57
C ARG A 70 -8.66 -1.45 8.52
N ALA A 71 -7.96 -0.39 8.91
CA ALA A 71 -7.53 0.66 7.99
C ALA A 71 -6.52 0.13 6.96
N LEU A 72 -5.53 -0.66 7.39
CA LEU A 72 -4.52 -1.22 6.51
C LEU A 72 -5.09 -2.24 5.53
N TRP A 73 -6.05 -3.06 5.93
CA TRP A 73 -6.78 -3.94 5.00
C TRP A 73 -7.47 -3.16 3.91
N PHE A 74 -8.27 -2.16 4.30
CA PHE A 74 -8.98 -1.33 3.35
C PHE A 74 -8.02 -0.63 2.37
N LEU A 75 -6.98 0.02 2.89
CA LEU A 75 -5.99 0.72 2.08
C LEU A 75 -5.20 -0.21 1.17
N THR A 76 -4.87 -1.42 1.63
CA THR A 76 -4.16 -2.43 0.82
C THR A 76 -5.02 -2.90 -0.35
N ILE A 77 -6.30 -3.20 -0.10
CA ILE A 77 -7.25 -3.57 -1.16
C ILE A 77 -7.36 -2.45 -2.18
N VAL A 78 -7.56 -1.20 -1.73
CA VAL A 78 -7.64 -0.04 -2.63
C VAL A 78 -6.34 0.13 -3.42
N SER A 79 -5.18 0.01 -2.78
CA SER A 79 -3.87 0.14 -3.44
C SER A 79 -3.69 -0.92 -4.53
N ILE A 80 -4.00 -2.18 -4.25
CA ILE A 80 -3.93 -3.28 -5.21
C ILE A 80 -4.85 -3.01 -6.40
N LEU A 81 -6.11 -2.64 -6.13
CA LEU A 81 -7.08 -2.35 -7.18
C LEU A 81 -6.60 -1.20 -8.08
N LEU A 82 -6.22 -0.06 -7.49
CA LEU A 82 -5.76 1.10 -8.26
C LEU A 82 -4.50 0.81 -9.06
N ASN A 83 -3.54 0.05 -8.51
CA ASN A 83 -2.31 -0.25 -9.23
C ASN A 83 -2.52 -1.21 -10.40
N ILE A 84 -3.48 -2.15 -10.30
CA ILE A 84 -3.75 -3.15 -11.34
C ILE A 84 -4.73 -2.62 -12.41
N VAL A 85 -5.54 -1.60 -12.11
CA VAL A 85 -6.53 -1.02 -13.05
C VAL A 85 -5.95 -0.71 -14.44
N PRO A 86 -4.79 -0.03 -14.60
CA PRO A 86 -4.17 0.21 -15.91
C PRO A 86 -3.97 -1.06 -16.74
N ILE A 87 -3.49 -2.16 -16.13
CA ILE A 87 -3.32 -3.46 -16.82
C ILE A 87 -4.67 -3.99 -17.31
N LEU A 88 -5.71 -3.90 -16.48
CA LEU A 88 -7.04 -4.39 -16.83
C LEU A 88 -7.64 -3.60 -17.99
N LEU A 89 -7.44 -2.28 -18.01
CA LEU A 89 -7.91 -1.42 -19.07
C LEU A 89 -7.14 -1.64 -20.39
N GLU A 90 -5.81 -1.79 -20.34
CA GLU A 90 -5.01 -2.18 -21.51
C GLU A 90 -5.46 -3.51 -22.11
N ARG A 91 -5.79 -4.51 -21.27
CA ARG A 91 -6.30 -5.80 -21.74
C ARG A 91 -7.69 -5.70 -22.36
N LYS A 92 -8.56 -4.83 -21.85
CA LYS A 92 -9.90 -4.61 -22.42
C LYS A 92 -9.86 -3.90 -23.78
N GLY A 93 -8.95 -2.94 -23.97
CA GLY A 93 -8.82 -2.20 -25.24
C GLY A 93 -8.12 -2.97 -26.37
N LYS A 94 -7.55 -4.15 -26.09
CA LYS A 94 -6.97 -5.06 -27.09
C LYS A 94 -7.95 -6.10 -27.63
N LYS A 95 -9.18 -6.14 -27.11
CA LYS A 95 -10.30 -6.89 -27.70
C LYS A 95 -11.04 -5.99 -28.67
#